data_AF-A0A814XK84-F1
#
_entry.id   AF-A0A814XK84-F1
#
_cell.length_a   1.000
_cell.length_b   1.000
_cell.length_c   1.000
_cell.angle_alpha   90.00
_cell.angle_beta   90.00
_cell.angle_gamma   90.00
#
_symmetry.space_group_name_H-M   'P 1'
#
loop_
_entity.id
_entity.type
_entity.pdbx_description
1 polymer ?
#
loop_
_entity_poly.entity_id
_entity_poly.type
_entity_poly.pdbx_seq_one_letter_code
_entity_poly.pdbx_strand_id
1 'polypeptide(L)'
;MKSKDLQKLVLSKYENGDSTSKIFNDLNGSVSYHTIRRWCKMIRERGSIDLSHTPGRPPIVRTKVMIRKVKHRCKRKKKVPI
;
A
#
# COMPACT_ATOMS: atom_id res chain seq x y z
N MET A 1 6.56 16.20 -4.79
CA MET A 1 5.56 15.45 -5.61
C MET A 1 4.63 14.68 -4.69
N LYS A 2 3.34 14.57 -5.01
CA LYS A 2 2.43 13.71 -4.24
C LYS A 2 2.64 12.25 -4.68
N SER A 3 2.45 11.30 -3.76
CA SER A 3 2.67 9.86 -4.02
C SER A 3 1.90 9.31 -5.23
N LYS A 4 0.69 9.84 -5.51
CA LYS A 4 -0.11 9.45 -6.68
C LYS A 4 0.54 9.85 -8.01
N ASP A 5 1.30 10.94 -8.05
CA ASP A 5 1.95 11.43 -9.26
C ASP A 5 3.13 10.51 -9.64
N LEU A 6 3.87 10.02 -8.63
CA LEU A 6 4.94 9.04 -8.83
C LEU A 6 4.42 7.70 -9.35
N GLN A 7 3.27 7.25 -8.86
CA GLN A 7 2.65 6.01 -9.33
C GLN A 7 2.24 6.10 -10.81
N LYS A 8 1.58 7.20 -11.19
CA LYS A 8 1.23 7.45 -12.60
C LYS A 8 2.46 7.52 -13.50
N LEU A 9 3.52 8.17 -13.03
CA LEU A 9 4.78 8.26 -13.76
C LEU A 9 5.42 6.86 -13.97
N VAL A 10 5.46 6.03 -12.93
CA VAL A 10 5.98 4.65 -13.03
C VAL A 10 5.13 3.81 -13.98
N LEU A 11 3.80 3.93 -13.91
CA LEU A 11 2.89 3.22 -14.82
C LEU A 11 3.18 3.59 -16.28
N SER A 12 3.21 4.90 -16.59
CA SER A 12 3.47 5.38 -17.94
C SER A 12 4.83 4.92 -18.49
N LYS A 13 5.90 4.98 -17.67
CA LYS A 13 7.22 4.49 -18.10
C LYS A 13 7.25 2.99 -18.33
N TYR A 14 6.56 2.23 -17.47
CA TYR A 14 6.46 0.79 -17.64
C TYR A 14 5.68 0.41 -18.92
N GLU A 15 4.60 1.12 -19.23
CA GLU A 15 3.85 0.94 -20.49
C GLU A 15 4.66 1.31 -21.73
N ASN A 16 5.57 2.29 -21.61
CA ASN A 16 6.53 2.63 -22.66
C ASN A 16 7.65 1.59 -22.84
N GLY A 17 7.65 0.51 -22.05
CA GLY A 17 8.63 -0.58 -22.14
C GLY A 17 9.93 -0.31 -21.37
N ASP A 18 9.97 0.70 -20.50
CA ASP A 18 11.18 0.97 -19.71
C ASP A 18 11.42 -0.13 -18.67
N SER A 19 12.69 -0.52 -18.53
CA SER A 19 13.10 -1.49 -17.52
C SER A 19 12.99 -0.88 -16.11
N THR A 20 12.79 -1.74 -15.10
CA THR A 20 12.69 -1.32 -13.70
C THR A 20 13.90 -0.50 -13.23
N SER A 21 15.10 -0.84 -13.72
CA SER A 21 16.34 -0.13 -13.41
C SER A 21 16.36 1.27 -14.02
N LYS A 22 15.90 1.41 -15.28
CA LYS A 22 15.78 2.71 -15.94
C LYS A 22 14.78 3.62 -15.21
N ILE A 23 13.62 3.07 -14.85
CA ILE A 23 12.60 3.80 -14.07
C ILE A 23 13.17 4.27 -12.72
N PHE A 24 13.98 3.46 -12.04
CA PHE A 24 14.62 3.85 -10.78
C PHE A 24 15.61 5.00 -10.96
N ASN A 25 16.47 4.92 -11.98
CA ASN A 25 17.44 5.97 -12.27
C ASN A 25 16.72 7.29 -12.62
N ASP A 26 15.66 7.21 -13.42
CA ASP A 26 14.90 8.39 -13.81
C ASP A 26 14.13 9.03 -12.65
N LEU A 27 13.78 8.25 -11.63
CA LEU A 27 13.17 8.74 -10.39
C LEU A 27 14.21 9.31 -9.41
N ASN A 28 15.50 9.22 -9.73
CA ASN A 28 16.62 9.76 -8.97
C ASN A 28 16.51 9.47 -7.45
N GLY A 29 16.16 8.24 -7.08
CA GLY A 29 16.04 7.83 -5.68
C GLY A 29 14.81 8.36 -4.93
N SER A 30 13.88 9.05 -5.59
CA SER A 30 12.60 9.49 -5.00
C SER A 30 11.78 8.33 -4.42
N VAL A 31 12.01 7.12 -4.93
CA VAL A 31 11.37 5.88 -4.49
C VAL A 31 12.43 4.78 -4.44
N SER A 32 12.38 3.93 -3.41
CA SER A 32 13.28 2.78 -3.32
C SER A 32 13.13 1.84 -4.53
N TYR A 33 14.23 1.23 -4.96
CA TYR A 33 14.22 0.22 -6.02
C TYR A 33 13.24 -0.93 -5.73
N HIS A 34 13.15 -1.34 -4.46
CA HIS A 34 12.26 -2.41 -4.02
C HIS A 34 10.78 -2.06 -4.24
N THR A 35 10.41 -0.80 -3.97
CA THR A 35 9.06 -0.30 -4.20
C THR A 35 8.74 -0.27 -5.69
N ILE A 36 9.66 0.20 -6.53
CA ILE A 36 9.46 0.24 -8.00
C ILE A 36 9.30 -1.18 -8.54
N ARG A 37 10.15 -2.12 -8.13
CA ARG A 37 10.04 -3.54 -8.51
C ARG A 37 8.69 -4.13 -8.13
N ARG A 38 8.19 -3.80 -6.92
CA ARG A 38 6.85 -4.22 -6.47
C ARG A 38 5.74 -3.62 -7.33
N TRP A 39 5.84 -2.34 -7.67
CA TRP A 39 4.87 -1.67 -8.54
C TRP A 39 4.85 -2.25 -9.95
N CYS A 40 6.02 -2.44 -10.58
CA CYS A 40 6.11 -3.11 -11.89
C CYS A 40 5.49 -4.51 -11.85
N LYS A 41 5.70 -5.27 -10.77
CA LYS A 41 5.05 -6.58 -10.58
C LYS A 41 3.52 -6.44 -10.51
N MET A 42 3.01 -5.48 -9.75
CA MET A 42 1.56 -5.22 -9.66
C MET A 42 0.95 -4.81 -11.01
N ILE A 43 1.64 -3.95 -11.78
CA ILE A 43 1.20 -3.55 -13.11
C ILE A 43 1.10 -4.77 -14.02
N ARG A 44 2.12 -5.64 -14.02
CA ARG A 44 2.08 -6.88 -14.81
C ARG A 44 0.95 -7.83 -14.41
N GLU A 45 0.65 -7.94 -13.11
CA GLU A 45 -0.37 -8.88 -12.61
C GLU A 45 -1.80 -8.34 -12.69
N ARG A 46 -1.99 -7.02 -12.55
CA ARG A 46 -3.31 -6.40 -12.33
C ARG A 46 -3.58 -5.18 -13.20
N GLY A 47 -2.62 -4.76 -14.03
CA GLY A 47 -2.71 -3.55 -14.86
C GLY A 47 -2.66 -2.22 -14.09
N SER A 48 -2.51 -2.24 -12.77
CA SER A 48 -2.56 -1.01 -11.95
C SER A 48 -1.72 -1.08 -10.68
N ILE A 49 -1.27 0.09 -10.22
CA ILE A 49 -0.63 0.26 -8.91
C ILE A 49 -1.70 0.62 -7.87
N ASP A 50 -2.53 -0.35 -7.48
CA ASP A 50 -3.50 -0.12 -6.40
C ASP A 50 -2.94 -0.50 -5.03
N LEU A 51 -2.51 0.50 -4.26
CA LEU A 51 -2.02 0.35 -2.89
C LEU A 51 -3.15 0.36 -1.85
N SER A 52 -4.41 0.57 -2.26
CA SER A 52 -5.55 0.57 -1.35
C SER A 52 -5.81 -0.82 -0.74
N HIS A 53 -5.28 -1.87 -1.36
CA HIS A 53 -5.34 -3.20 -0.81
C HIS A 53 -4.44 -3.30 0.41
N THR A 54 -5.02 -3.13 1.60
CA THR A 54 -4.37 -3.43 2.86
C THR A 54 -3.85 -4.87 2.81
N PRO A 55 -2.54 -5.10 2.97
CA PRO A 55 -2.01 -6.46 3.04
C PRO A 55 -2.59 -7.14 4.29
N GLY A 56 -3.32 -8.24 4.09
CA GLY A 56 -3.89 -9.03 5.17
C GLY A 56 -5.10 -9.84 4.72
N ARG A 57 -5.37 -10.96 5.42
CA ARG A 57 -6.61 -11.71 5.25
C ARG A 57 -7.78 -10.83 5.70
N PRO A 58 -8.86 -10.69 4.93
CA PRO A 58 -10.07 -10.03 5.39
C PRO A 58 -10.48 -10.62 6.76
N PRO A 59 -10.69 -9.80 7.79
CA PRO A 59 -11.07 -10.32 9.09
C PRO A 59 -12.40 -11.05 8.96
N ILE A 60 -12.40 -12.33 9.31
CA ILE A 60 -13.59 -13.18 9.37
C ILE A 60 -14.60 -12.52 10.32
N VAL A 61 -15.90 -12.77 10.16
CA VAL A 61 -16.97 -12.22 11.02
C VAL A 61 -16.62 -12.36 12.51
N ARG A 62 -16.09 -13.52 12.92
CA ARG A 62 -15.62 -13.79 14.28
C ARG A 62 -14.52 -12.83 14.75
N THR A 63 -13.55 -12.53 13.89
CA THR A 63 -12.46 -11.59 14.15
C THR A 63 -12.99 -10.17 14.31
N LYS A 64 -13.95 -9.74 13.48
CA LYS A 64 -14.58 -8.41 13.60
C LYS A 64 -15.30 -8.25 14.94
N VAL A 65 -16.04 -9.27 15.37
CA VAL A 65 -16.73 -9.29 16.67
C VAL A 65 -15.73 -9.21 17.83
N MET A 66 -14.64 -9.97 17.78
CA MET A 66 -13.60 -9.93 18.81
C MET A 66 -12.91 -8.56 18.88
N ILE A 67 -12.57 -7.96 17.73
CA ILE A 67 -12.00 -6.61 17.66
C ILE A 67 -12.96 -5.58 18.29
N ARG A 68 -14.26 -5.66 17.99
CA ARG A 68 -15.28 -4.79 18.61
C ARG A 68 -15.33 -4.98 20.13
N LYS A 69 -15.33 -6.22 20.62
CA LYS A 69 -15.32 -6.53 22.06
C LYS A 69 -14.07 -5.96 22.75
N VAL A 70 -12.89 -6.13 22.15
CA VAL A 70 -11.62 -5.60 22.68
C VAL A 70 -11.65 -4.06 22.72
N LYS A 71 -12.06 -3.40 21.63
CA LYS A 71 -12.21 -1.93 21.61
C LYS A 71 -13.16 -1.43 22.71
N HIS A 72 -14.27 -2.13 22.93
CA HIS A 72 -15.22 -1.80 23.99
C HIS A 72 -14.60 -1.93 25.38
N ARG A 73 -13.83 -2.99 25.66
CA ARG A 73 -13.13 -3.17 26.93
C ARG A 73 -12.09 -2.08 27.16
N CYS A 74 -11.29 -1.75 26.15
CA CYS A 74 -10.30 -0.68 26.24
C CYS A 74 -10.95 0.68 26.53
N LYS A 75 -12.10 0.99 25.90
CA LYS A 75 -12.86 2.21 26.19
C LYS A 75 -13.42 2.24 27.61
N ARG A 76 -13.89 1.10 28.14
CA ARG A 76 -14.37 1.01 29.53
C ARG A 76 -13.24 1.23 30.55
N LYS A 77 -12.05 0.70 30.29
CA LYS A 77 -10.87 0.90 31.15
C LYS A 77 -10.34 2.35 31.18
N LYS A 78 -10.61 3.15 30.13
CA LYS A 78 -10.22 4.56 30.08
C LYS A 78 -11.16 5.51 30.85
N LYS A 79 -12.29 5.01 31.38
CA LYS A 79 -13.28 5.81 32.13
C LYS A 79 -13.12 5.66 33.65
N VAL A 80 -11.89 5.54 34.14
CA VAL A 80 -11.60 5.86 35.55
C VAL A 80 -10.98 7.26 35.52
N PRO A 81 -11.75 8.33 35.77
CA PRO A 81 -11.16 9.60 36.13
C PRO A 81 -10.47 9.38 37.49
N ILE A 82 -9.21 9.80 37.60
CA ILE A 82 -8.60 10.11 38.91
C ILE A 82 -9.22 11.43 39.37
#